data_AF-A0A2Z4ATK0-F1
#
_entry.id   AF-A0A2Z4ATK0-F1
#
_cell.length_a   1.000
_cell.length_b   1.000
_cell.length_c   1.000
_cell.angle_alpha   90.00
_cell.angle_beta   90.00
_cell.angle_gamma   90.00
#
_symmetry.space_group_name_H-M   'P 1'
#
loop_
_entity.id
_entity.type
_entity.pdbx_description
1 polymer ?
#
loop_
_entity_poly.entity_id
_entity_poly.type
_entity_poly.pdbx_seq_one_letter_code
_entity_poly.pdbx_strand_id
1 'polypeptide(L)' 'MKKYSEIKILSINDIKTNIEIKKKDYQKMKFDQVFNLKKDFVKIRILRRYIAKLKTELNKRINDNKTGK' A
#
# COMPACT_ATOMS: atom_id res chain seq x y z
N MET A 1 11.70 -7.46 -14.29
CA MET A 1 10.80 -7.84 -13.17
C MET A 1 9.66 -6.81 -13.07
N LYS A 2 8.39 -7.21 -13.27
CA LYS A 2 7.25 -6.26 -13.20
C LYS A 2 7.14 -5.75 -11.76
N LYS A 3 7.41 -4.46 -11.55
CA LYS A 3 7.31 -3.78 -10.25
C LYS A 3 5.91 -4.02 -9.66
N TYR A 4 5.83 -4.53 -8.43
CA TYR A 4 4.59 -4.87 -7.72
C TYR A 4 3.82 -6.11 -8.20
N SER A 5 4.46 -6.99 -8.98
CA SER A 5 3.87 -8.30 -9.33
C SER A 5 3.48 -9.13 -8.10
N GLU A 6 4.22 -8.98 -7.01
CA GLU A 6 3.96 -9.60 -5.70
C GLU A 6 2.55 -9.30 -5.15
N ILE A 7 2.00 -8.11 -5.42
CA ILE A 7 0.65 -7.74 -4.95
C ILE A 7 -0.42 -8.68 -5.51
N LYS A 8 -0.22 -9.22 -6.71
CA LYS A 8 -1.18 -10.12 -7.36
C LYS A 8 -1.27 -11.49 -6.67
N ILE A 9 -0.24 -11.89 -5.95
CA ILE A 9 -0.14 -13.21 -5.31
C ILE A 9 -0.75 -13.19 -3.90
N LEU A 10 -0.82 -12.00 -3.27
CA LEU A 10 -1.42 -11.83 -1.94
C LEU A 10 -2.89 -12.24 -1.92
N SER A 11 -3.41 -12.73 -0.78
CA SER A 11 -4.85 -12.90 -0.58
C SER A 11 -5.55 -11.55 -0.32
N ILE A 12 -6.89 -11.52 -0.35
CA ILE A 12 -7.66 -10.32 0.01
C ILE A 12 -7.34 -9.85 1.44
N ASN A 13 -7.22 -10.79 2.37
CA ASN A 13 -6.89 -10.48 3.77
C ASN A 13 -5.47 -9.95 3.89
N ASP A 14 -4.51 -10.53 3.17
CA ASP A 14 -3.13 -10.04 3.17
C ASP A 14 -3.03 -8.62 2.60
N ILE A 15 -3.80 -8.30 1.56
CA ILE A 15 -3.86 -6.95 1.00
C ILE A 15 -4.40 -5.96 2.05
N LYS A 16 -5.48 -6.31 2.78
CA LYS A 16 -6.03 -5.47 3.85
C LYS A 16 -5.00 -5.26 4.97
N THR A 17 -4.37 -6.33 5.45
CA THR A 17 -3.35 -6.27 6.50
C THR A 17 -2.15 -5.42 6.06
N ASN A 18 -1.68 -5.59 4.82
CA ASN A 18 -0.61 -4.79 4.25
C ASN A 18 -0.97 -3.31 4.17
N ILE A 19 -2.20 -2.97 3.77
CA ILE A 19 -2.65 -1.57 3.74
C ILE A 19 -2.56 -0.95 5.14
N GLU A 20 -3.02 -1.65 6.17
CA GLU A 20 -2.99 -1.14 7.55
C GLU A 20 -1.56 -0.95 8.07
N ILE A 21 -0.69 -1.94 7.88
CA ILE A 21 0.73 -1.83 8.26
C ILE A 21 1.37 -0.64 7.54
N LYS A 22 1.20 -0.53 6.22
CA LYS A 22 1.85 0.50 5.41
C LYS A 22 1.30 1.90 5.68
N LYS A 23 0.03 2.04 6.08
CA LYS A 23 -0.53 3.31 6.56
C LYS A 23 0.15 3.77 7.85
N LYS A 24 0.36 2.87 8.82
CA LYS A 24 1.08 3.18 10.07
C LYS A 24 2.51 3.60 9.78
N ASP A 25 3.22 2.86 8.92
CA ASP A 25 4.56 3.21 8.45
C ASP A 25 4.58 4.61 7.82
N TYR A 26 3.59 4.92 6.98
CA TYR A 26 3.49 6.21 6.29
C TYR A 26 3.24 7.37 7.26
N GLN A 27 2.37 7.18 8.25
CA GLN A 27 2.11 8.17 9.29
C GLN A 27 3.36 8.45 10.12
N LYS A 28 4.07 7.39 10.54
CA LYS A 28 5.34 7.53 11.26
C LYS A 28 6.38 8.29 10.45
N MET A 29 6.58 7.92 9.18
CA MET A 29 7.52 8.62 8.30
C MET A 29 7.15 10.09 8.09
N LYS A 30 5.85 10.41 7.99
CA LYS A 30 5.39 11.80 7.91
C LYS A 30 5.70 12.59 9.18
N PHE A 31 5.47 11.98 10.35
CA PHE A 31 5.80 12.58 11.63
C PHE A 31 7.31 12.85 11.72
N ASP A 32 8.14 11.83 11.47
CA ASP A 32 9.60 11.95 11.48
C ASP A 32 10.10 13.04 10.51
N GLN A 33 9.44 13.21 9.37
CA GLN A 33 9.75 14.26 8.40
C GLN A 33 9.43 15.67 8.95
N VAL A 34 8.27 15.86 9.60
CA VAL A 34 7.86 17.16 10.16
C VAL A 34 8.84 17.62 11.24
N PHE A 35 9.30 16.71 12.08
CA PHE A 35 10.27 17.01 13.14
C PHE A 35 11.73 17.00 12.66
N ASN A 36 11.97 16.92 11.34
CA ASN A 36 13.30 16.81 10.72
C ASN A 36 14.16 15.66 11.27
N LEU A 37 13.55 14.68 11.95
CA LEU A 37 14.24 13.51 12.51
C LEU A 37 14.75 12.59 11.40
N LYS A 38 14.07 12.56 10.24
CA LYS A 38 14.49 11.78 9.08
C LYS A 38 13.95 12.38 7.78
N LYS A 39 14.84 12.68 6.82
CA LYS A 39 14.48 13.26 5.51
C LYS A 39 14.48 12.20 4.41
N ASP A 40 13.45 11.35 4.40
CA ASP A 40 13.32 10.23 3.46
C ASP A 40 12.14 10.41 2.47
N PHE A 41 12.08 11.56 1.80
CA PHE A 41 10.99 11.95 0.88
C PHE A 41 10.72 10.91 -0.23
N VAL A 42 11.76 10.27 -0.74
CA VAL A 42 11.65 9.24 -1.77
C VAL A 42 10.92 8.02 -1.23
N LYS A 43 11.21 7.58 0.00
CA LYS A 43 10.54 6.44 0.62
C LYS A 43 9.08 6.73 0.90
N ILE A 44 8.75 7.93 1.38
CA ILE A 44 7.37 8.39 1.58
C ILE A 44 6.59 8.34 0.27
N ARG A 45 7.19 8.83 -0.84
CA ARG A 45 6.58 8.77 -2.18
C ARG A 45 6.36 7.33 -2.65
N ILE A 46 7.34 6.45 -2.47
CA ILE A 46 7.25 5.03 -2.85
C ILE A 46 6.14 4.34 -2.04
N LEU A 47 6.11 4.57 -0.73
CA LEU A 47 5.13 3.98 0.18
C LEU A 47 3.70 4.43 -0.16
N ARG A 48 3.50 5.73 -0.44
CA ARG A 48 2.21 6.26 -0.88
C ARG A 48 1.73 5.59 -2.17
N ARG A 49 2.62 5.43 -3.16
CA ARG A 49 2.30 4.73 -4.41
C ARG A 49 1.97 3.26 -4.17
N TYR A 50 2.69 2.59 -3.28
CA TYR A 50 2.45 1.20 -2.93
C TYR A 50 1.07 1.00 -2.29
N ILE A 51 0.71 1.84 -1.31
CA ILE A 51 -0.63 1.83 -0.68
C ILE A 51 -1.73 2.03 -1.73
N ALA A 52 -1.54 2.97 -2.66
CA ALA A 52 -2.52 3.20 -3.73
C ALA A 52 -2.70 1.95 -4.61
N LYS A 53 -1.62 1.25 -4.96
CA LYS A 53 -1.68 0.00 -5.74
C LYS A 53 -2.39 -1.12 -4.99
N LEU A 54 -2.12 -1.29 -3.70
CA LEU A 54 -2.83 -2.27 -2.86
C LEU A 54 -4.34 -1.99 -2.83
N LYS A 55 -4.74 -0.72 -2.66
CA LYS A 55 -6.16 -0.31 -2.68
C LYS A 55 -6.81 -0.59 -4.04
N THR A 56 -6.12 -0.29 -5.14
CA THR A 56 -6.62 -0.58 -6.49
C THR A 56 -6.85 -2.07 -6.69
N GLU A 57 -5.89 -2.91 -6.30
CA GLU A 57 -6.04 -4.37 -6.40
C GLU A 57 -7.18 -4.89 -5.52
N LEU A 58 -7.30 -4.40 -4.28
CA LEU A 58 -8.38 -4.77 -3.37
C LEU A 58 -9.75 -4.43 -3.98
N ASN A 59 -9.91 -3.21 -4.50
CA ASN A 59 -11.15 -2.78 -5.13
C ASN A 59 -11.48 -3.62 -6.36
N LYS A 60 -10.47 -3.94 -7.18
CA LYS A 60 -10.65 -4.80 -8.33
C LYS A 60 -11.21 -6.16 -7.92
N ARG A 61 -10.60 -6.83 -6.93
CA ARG A 61 -11.04 -8.16 -6.46
C ARG A 61 -12.42 -8.13 -5.81
N ILE A 62 -12.73 -7.08 -5.06
CA ILE A 62 -14.08 -6.88 -4.50
C ILE A 62 -15.11 -6.76 -5.63
N ASN A 63 -14.78 -6.02 -6.69
CA ASN A 63 -15.68 -5.86 -7.84
C ASN A 63 -15.81 -7.16 -8.63
N ASP A 64 -14.71 -7.86 -8.90
CA ASP A 64 -14.71 -9.16 -9.60
C ASP A 64 -15.62 -10.16 -8.85
N ASN A 65 -15.45 -10.27 -7.53
CA ASN A 65 -16.29 -11.12 -6.66
C ASN A 65 -17.78 -10.70 -6.64
N LYS A 66 -18.07 -9.39 -6.72
CA LYS A 66 -19.46 -8.89 -6.79
C LYS A 66 -20.11 -9.18 -8.14
N THR A 67 -19.33 -9.21 -9.21
CA THR A 67 -19.83 -9.46 -10.57
C THR A 67 -19.97 -10.95 -10.91
N GLY A 68 -19.72 -11.87 -9.97
CA GLY A 68 -20.00 -13.29 -10.13
C GLY A 68 -19.21 -13.98 -11.26
N LYS A 69 -18.03 -13.47 -11.59
CA LYS A 69 -17.07 -14.15 -12.49
C LYS A 69 -16.04 -14.93 -11.71
#